data_AF-A0A0C4XXP1-F1
#
_entry.id   AF-A0A0C4XXP1-F1
#
_cell.length_a   1.000
_cell.length_b   1.000
_cell.length_c   1.000
_cell.angle_alpha   90.00
_cell.angle_beta   90.00
_cell.angle_gamma   90.00
#
_symmetry.space_group_name_H-M   'P 1'
#
loop_
_entity.id
_entity.type
_entity.pdbx_description
1 polymer ?
#
loop_
_entity_poly.entity_id
_entity_poly.type
_entity_poly.pdbx_seq_one_letter_code
_entity_poly.pdbx_strand_id
1 'polypeptide(L)'
;MNTYTKIAINYFKNLLSVSEQNNGLKYSESMQNPKHIACNETTFFITQIENSIVIIDCDHESFLPYSIDACLDFTSNSVKEAAEKAIDYYCQIRDHYFELINQ
;
A
#
# COMPACT_ATOMS: atom_id res chain seq x y z
N MET A 1 16.90 6.28 6.40
CA MET A 1 16.48 4.97 5.86
C MET A 1 17.68 4.20 5.31
N ASN A 2 17.89 2.96 5.76
CA ASN A 2 18.97 2.07 5.28
C ASN A 2 18.65 1.46 3.90
N THR A 3 19.66 0.86 3.25
CA THR A 3 19.51 0.30 1.89
C THR A 3 18.47 -0.82 1.81
N TYR A 4 18.38 -1.70 2.81
CA TYR A 4 17.45 -2.82 2.80
C TYR A 4 16.00 -2.37 2.96
N THR A 5 15.76 -1.36 3.80
CA THR A 5 14.45 -0.72 3.97
C THR A 5 14.00 -0.07 2.66
N LYS A 6 14.92 0.60 1.93
CA LYS A 6 14.63 1.12 0.58
C LYS A 6 14.23 0.01 -0.39
N ILE A 7 14.94 -1.12 -0.36
CA ILE A 7 14.62 -2.29 -1.20
C ILE A 7 13.22 -2.81 -0.86
N ALA A 8 12.90 -2.98 0.41
CA ALA A 8 11.61 -3.49 0.87
C ALA A 8 10.45 -2.60 0.40
N ILE A 9 10.55 -1.28 0.63
CA ILE A 9 9.53 -0.31 0.19
C ILE A 9 9.35 -0.32 -1.33
N ASN A 10 10.45 -0.31 -2.09
CA ASN A 10 10.37 -0.30 -3.55
C ASN A 10 9.80 -1.62 -4.09
N TYR A 11 10.15 -2.74 -3.48
CA TYR A 11 9.63 -4.04 -3.89
C TYR A 11 8.12 -4.14 -3.61
N PHE A 12 7.67 -3.69 -2.43
CA PHE A 12 6.25 -3.61 -2.10
C PHE A 12 5.47 -2.72 -3.10
N LYS A 13 5.97 -1.52 -3.41
CA LYS A 13 5.37 -0.63 -4.42
C LYS A 13 5.29 -1.29 -5.80
N ASN A 14 6.33 -2.03 -6.19
CA ASN A 14 6.32 -2.78 -7.44
C ASN A 14 5.24 -3.88 -7.44
N LEU A 15 5.09 -4.63 -6.34
CA LEU A 15 4.03 -5.64 -6.22
C LEU A 15 2.63 -5.03 -6.36
N LEU A 16 2.37 -3.88 -5.71
CA LEU A 16 1.13 -3.12 -5.87
C LEU A 16 0.91 -2.60 -7.31
N SER A 17 1.97 -2.14 -7.98
CA SER A 17 1.84 -1.64 -9.36
C SER A 17 1.46 -2.73 -10.37
N VAL A 18 1.86 -3.99 -10.12
CA VAL A 18 1.56 -5.13 -11.00
C VAL A 18 0.19 -5.75 -10.66
N SER A 19 -0.37 -5.49 -9.47
CA SER A 19 -1.67 -6.05 -9.06
C SER A 19 -2.87 -5.50 -9.83
N GLU A 20 -2.71 -4.36 -10.52
CA GLU A 20 -3.71 -3.76 -11.42
C GLU A 20 -4.25 -4.76 -12.45
N GLN A 21 -3.41 -5.69 -12.90
CA GLN A 21 -3.79 -6.62 -13.97
C GLN A 21 -4.55 -7.86 -13.49
N ASN A 22 -4.55 -8.17 -12.19
CA ASN A 22 -5.02 -9.48 -11.71
C ASN A 22 -6.08 -9.42 -10.59
N ASN A 23 -6.12 -8.38 -9.75
CA ASN A 23 -6.88 -8.43 -8.48
C ASN A 23 -7.79 -7.22 -8.20
N GLY A 24 -8.00 -6.32 -9.17
CA GLY A 24 -8.87 -5.15 -9.00
C GLY A 24 -8.29 -4.01 -8.15
N LEU A 25 -7.05 -4.13 -7.68
CA LEU A 25 -6.33 -3.08 -6.95
C LEU A 25 -5.58 -2.17 -7.93
N LYS A 26 -6.05 -0.92 -8.05
CA LYS A 26 -5.48 0.07 -8.96
C LYS A 26 -4.48 0.97 -8.25
N TYR A 27 -3.19 0.79 -8.50
CA TYR A 27 -2.15 1.67 -7.96
C TYR A 27 -1.82 2.77 -8.97
N SER A 28 -2.23 4.00 -8.69
CA SER A 28 -1.87 5.16 -9.51
C SER A 28 -0.91 6.08 -8.78
N GLU A 29 0.18 6.41 -9.47
CA GLU A 29 1.13 7.45 -9.07
C GLU A 29 1.12 8.55 -10.15
N SER A 30 0.54 9.71 -9.84
CA SER A 30 0.60 10.87 -10.73
C SER A 30 1.17 12.07 -9.97
N MET A 31 1.81 13.02 -10.67
CA MET A 31 2.28 14.26 -10.04
C MET A 31 1.13 15.14 -9.49
N GLN A 32 -0.11 14.86 -9.89
CA GLN A 32 -1.29 15.66 -9.58
C GLN A 32 -2.19 15.01 -8.51
N ASN A 33 -2.05 13.70 -8.26
CA ASN A 33 -2.78 12.97 -7.23
C ASN A 33 -1.80 12.28 -6.26
N PRO A 34 -2.03 12.32 -4.94
CA PRO A 34 -1.26 11.50 -4.00
C PRO A 34 -1.38 10.02 -4.40
N LYS A 35 -0.32 9.23 -4.16
CA LYS A 35 -0.32 7.77 -4.44
C LYS A 35 -1.58 7.18 -3.82
N HIS A 36 -2.38 6.46 -4.60
CA HIS A 36 -3.61 5.85 -4.09
C HIS A 36 -3.76 4.42 -4.59
N ILE A 37 -4.38 3.59 -3.76
CA ILE A 37 -4.94 2.30 -4.12
C ILE A 37 -6.43 2.54 -4.33
N ALA A 38 -6.93 2.38 -5.55
CA ALA A 38 -8.37 2.30 -5.76
C ALA A 38 -8.81 0.83 -5.79
N CYS A 39 -9.90 0.54 -5.10
CA CYS A 39 -10.50 -0.77 -4.93
C CYS A 39 -12.02 -0.60 -5.15
N ASN A 40 -12.52 -0.98 -6.33
CA ASN A 40 -13.88 -0.64 -6.78
C ASN A 40 -14.19 0.87 -6.66
N GLU A 41 -15.20 1.25 -5.88
CA GLU A 41 -15.63 2.64 -5.63
C GLU A 41 -14.85 3.28 -4.45
N THR A 42 -14.08 2.49 -3.69
CA THR A 42 -13.30 2.98 -2.54
C THR A 42 -11.89 3.36 -2.96
N THR A 43 -11.42 4.53 -2.54
CA THR A 43 -10.07 5.03 -2.83
C THR A 43 -9.30 5.22 -1.54
N PHE A 44 -8.22 4.47 -1.38
CA PHE A 44 -7.29 4.59 -0.27
C PHE A 44 -6.08 5.42 -0.69
N PHE A 45 -5.66 6.36 0.14
CA PHE A 45 -4.40 7.06 -0.07
C PHE A 45 -3.24 6.30 0.55
N ILE A 46 -2.13 6.23 -0.18
CA ILE A 46 -0.86 5.71 0.30
C ILE A 46 0.10 6.87 0.48
N THR A 47 0.75 6.92 1.62
CA THR A 47 1.90 7.80 1.83
C THR A 47 3.06 7.04 2.44
N GLN A 48 4.27 7.58 2.27
CA GLN A 48 5.45 7.06 2.93
C GLN A 48 5.85 8.01 4.05
N ILE A 49 5.97 7.49 5.27
CA ILE A 49 6.47 8.23 6.43
C ILE A 49 7.68 7.47 6.95
N GLU A 50 8.86 8.08 6.81
CA GLU A 50 10.14 7.47 7.19
C GLU A 50 10.37 6.09 6.55
N ASN A 51 10.41 5.04 7.38
CA ASN A 51 10.60 3.64 7.00
C ASN A 51 9.27 2.91 6.79
N SER A 52 8.13 3.61 6.89
CA SER A 52 6.81 3.00 6.84
C SER A 52 6.00 3.46 5.65
N ILE A 53 5.09 2.59 5.20
CA ILE A 53 3.99 2.95 4.30
C ILE A 53 2.71 3.01 5.11
N VAL A 54 2.00 4.13 4.99
CA VAL A 54 0.72 4.36 5.66
C VAL A 54 -0.37 4.37 4.60
N ILE A 55 -1.42 3.60 4.85
CA ILE A 55 -2.62 3.56 4.02
C ILE A 55 -3.75 4.23 4.80
N ILE A 56 -4.41 5.17 4.14
CA ILE A 56 -5.42 6.05 4.71
C ILE A 56 -6.70 5.79 3.95
N ASP A 57 -7.75 5.41 4.67
CA ASP A 57 -9.10 5.33 4.12
C ASP A 57 -9.68 6.75 4.03
N CYS A 58 -10.09 7.10 2.81
CA CYS A 58 -10.69 8.37 2.49
C CYS A 58 -12.00 8.14 1.75
N ASP A 59 -13.10 8.40 2.45
CA ASP A 59 -14.39 8.55 1.81
C ASP A 59 -14.43 9.91 1.08
N HIS A 60 -14.45 9.88 -0.25
CA HIS A 60 -14.51 11.10 -1.07
C HIS A 60 -15.86 11.83 -0.96
N GLU A 61 -16.91 11.16 -0.47
CA GLU A 61 -18.26 11.71 -0.41
C GLU A 61 -18.61 12.33 0.94
N SER A 62 -17.82 12.06 1.99
CA SER A 62 -18.09 12.57 3.33
C SER A 62 -16.97 13.46 3.88
N PHE A 63 -17.36 14.54 4.55
CA PHE A 63 -16.45 15.38 5.36
C PHE A 63 -15.99 14.66 6.65
N LEU A 64 -16.11 13.33 6.72
CA LEU A 64 -15.72 12.54 7.87
C LEU A 64 -14.19 12.51 8.00
N PRO A 65 -13.66 12.34 9.22
CA PRO A 65 -12.23 12.30 9.44
C PRO A 65 -11.61 11.12 8.71
N TYR A 66 -10.56 11.40 7.94
CA TYR A 66 -9.63 10.41 7.42
C TYR A 66 -9.23 9.43 8.53
N SER A 67 -9.20 8.13 8.22
CA SER A 67 -8.77 7.10 9.16
C SER A 67 -7.52 6.39 8.64
N ILE A 68 -6.61 6.05 9.54
CA ILE A 68 -5.44 5.24 9.17
C ILE A 68 -5.93 3.79 9.16
N ASP A 69 -5.93 3.20 7.98
CA ASP A 69 -6.30 1.80 7.78
C ASP A 69 -5.12 0.87 8.12
N ALA A 70 -3.93 1.21 7.62
CA ALA A 70 -2.72 0.43 7.88
C ALA A 70 -1.47 1.30 8.03
N CYS A 71 -0.52 0.85 8.87
CA CYS A 71 0.81 1.41 8.99
C CYS A 71 1.85 0.27 8.99
N LEU A 72 2.61 0.16 7.91
CA LEU A 72 3.47 -0.98 7.60
C LEU A 72 4.94 -0.57 7.75
N ASP A 73 5.68 -1.14 8.71
CA ASP A 73 7.09 -0.81 8.98
C ASP A 73 8.06 -1.70 8.17
N PHE A 74 8.74 -1.10 7.20
CA PHE A 74 9.67 -1.79 6.32
C PHE A 74 11.12 -1.82 6.83
N THR A 75 11.38 -1.40 8.06
CA THR A 75 12.72 -1.42 8.65
C THR A 75 13.33 -2.82 8.50
N SER A 76 14.39 -2.94 7.70
CA SER A 76 14.99 -4.22 7.32
C SER A 76 16.52 -4.19 7.50
N ASN A 77 17.13 -5.32 7.85
CA ASN A 77 18.56 -5.47 8.10
C ASN A 77 19.27 -6.36 7.07
N SER A 78 18.53 -6.98 6.16
CA SER A 78 19.07 -7.78 5.06
C SER A 78 18.18 -7.72 3.82
N VAL A 79 18.73 -8.12 2.66
CA VAL A 79 17.94 -8.24 1.42
C VAL A 79 16.84 -9.30 1.56
N LYS A 80 17.13 -10.41 2.25
CA LYS A 80 16.16 -11.49 2.48
C LYS A 80 14.97 -10.98 3.30
N GLU A 81 15.24 -10.33 4.43
CA GLU A 81 14.20 -9.73 5.27
C GLU A 81 13.39 -8.69 4.51
N ALA A 82 14.06 -7.83 3.72
CA ALA A 82 13.40 -6.84 2.89
C ALA A 82 12.41 -7.47 1.89
N ALA A 83 12.80 -8.58 1.26
CA ALA A 83 11.95 -9.29 0.32
C ALA A 83 10.76 -9.97 1.01
N GLU A 84 11.02 -10.66 2.12
CA GLU A 84 10.00 -11.36 2.91
C GLU A 84 8.95 -10.38 3.45
N LYS A 85 9.38 -9.25 4.05
CA LYS A 85 8.48 -8.20 4.53
C LYS A 85 7.64 -7.60 3.42
N ALA A 86 8.24 -7.29 2.27
CA ALA A 86 7.52 -6.71 1.14
C ALA A 86 6.41 -7.63 0.62
N ILE A 87 6.69 -8.94 0.54
CA ILE A 87 5.71 -9.94 0.10
C ILE A 87 4.61 -10.12 1.15
N ASP A 88 4.98 -10.27 2.42
CA ASP A 88 4.04 -10.48 3.52
C ASP A 88 3.03 -9.33 3.62
N TYR A 89 3.53 -8.09 3.65
CA TYR A 89 2.66 -6.91 3.68
C TYR A 89 1.82 -6.76 2.41
N TYR A 90 2.36 -7.09 1.24
CA TYR A 90 1.56 -7.09 0.01
C TYR A 90 0.40 -8.11 0.10
N CYS A 91 0.66 -9.32 0.58
CA CYS A 91 -0.38 -10.33 0.74
C CYS A 91 -1.45 -9.88 1.74
N GLN A 92 -1.07 -9.35 2.90
CA GLN A 92 -2.01 -8.84 3.89
C GLN A 92 -2.93 -7.75 3.32
N ILE A 93 -2.35 -6.76 2.65
CA ILE A 93 -3.09 -5.67 2.03
C ILE A 93 -3.99 -6.16 0.91
N ARG A 94 -3.48 -7.03 0.04
CA ARG A 94 -4.26 -7.62 -1.04
C ARG A 94 -5.47 -8.39 -0.51
N ASP A 95 -5.24 -9.26 0.47
CA ASP A 95 -6.27 -10.15 1.01
C ASP A 95 -7.33 -9.32 1.76
N HIS A 96 -6.91 -8.34 2.56
CA HIS A 96 -7.82 -7.42 3.24
C HIS A 96 -8.75 -6.67 2.27
N TYR A 97 -8.20 -6.05 1.23
CA TYR A 97 -9.02 -5.32 0.27
C TYR A 97 -9.83 -6.24 -0.65
N PHE A 98 -9.35 -7.45 -0.94
CA PHE A 98 -10.13 -8.44 -1.68
C PHE A 98 -11.34 -8.93 -0.87
N GLU A 99 -11.20 -9.11 0.44
CA GLU A 99 -12.34 -9.42 1.32
C GLU A 99 -13.36 -8.29 1.32
N LEU A 100 -12.94 -7.02 1.39
CA LEU A 100 -13.84 -5.87 1.32
C LEU A 100 -14.61 -5.78 -0.01
N ILE A 101 -14.02 -6.23 -1.13
CA ILE A 101 -14.71 -6.28 -2.44
C ILE A 101 -15.82 -7.32 -2.47
N ASN A 102 -15.66 -8.44 -1.76
CA ASN A 102 -16.56 -9.60 -1.87
C ASN A 102 -17.62 -9.67 -0.74
N GLN A 103 -17.74 -8.63 0.08
CA GLN A 103 -18.81 -8.47 1.08
C GLN A 103 -20.00 -7.72 0.48
#